data_AF-A0A2S1LMQ5-F1
#
_entry.id   AF-A0A2S1LMQ5-F1
#
_cell.length_a   1.000
_cell.length_b   1.000
_cell.length_c   1.000
_cell.angle_alpha   90.00
_cell.angle_beta   90.00
_cell.angle_gamma   90.00
#
_symmetry.space_group_name_H-M   'P 1'
#
loop_
_entity.id
_entity.type
_entity.pdbx_description
1 polymer ?
#
loop_
_entity_poly.entity_id
_entity_poly.type
_entity_poly.pdbx_seq_one_letter_code
_entity_poly.pdbx_strand_id
1 'polypeptide(L)'
;MNNLDDLKAIWHSAQTDSLPTSDGMISMIKEFRSQKLRKKWMVIIASCFLFGLMITVLCTVSFTVMTTYIGGGMIALSCILLAIINFRSLKRFNQLDECSNLEFLSFVEQTRQNQIYYYKNTQVVLLLFSSVGLLLYLYEASVRNAVASIVIYALCVMYLLIMWLYIRPRYFRKNAEKLNETISRLKNISKQLQHDEK
;
A
#
# COMPACT_ATOMS: atom_id res chain seq x y z
N MET A 1 -0.14 57.64 26.39
CA MET A 1 -0.04 56.42 27.21
C MET A 1 -1.40 55.77 27.10
N ASN A 2 -1.62 54.76 26.26
CA ASN A 2 -1.24 53.36 26.53
C ASN A 2 -1.17 52.48 25.24
N ASN A 3 -0.42 52.90 24.22
CA ASN A 3 -0.22 52.07 23.00
C ASN A 3 0.44 50.72 23.31
N LEU A 4 1.21 50.63 24.41
CA LEU A 4 1.84 49.38 24.87
C LEU A 4 0.83 48.38 25.43
N ASP A 5 -0.20 48.84 26.13
CA ASP A 5 -1.23 47.96 26.66
C ASP A 5 -2.15 47.45 25.55
N ASP A 6 -2.38 48.26 24.52
CA ASP A 6 -3.14 47.90 23.32
C ASP A 6 -2.37 46.92 22.43
N LEU A 7 -1.05 47.11 22.25
CA LEU A 7 -0.18 46.13 21.59
C LEU A 7 -0.13 44.81 22.37
N LYS A 8 -0.10 44.86 23.70
CA LYS A 8 -0.10 43.68 24.57
C LYS A 8 -1.43 42.94 24.54
N ALA A 9 -2.54 43.67 24.45
CA ALA A 9 -3.88 43.10 24.25
C ALA A 9 -4.02 42.45 22.86
N ILE A 10 -3.50 43.09 21.81
CA ILE A 10 -3.45 42.52 20.46
C ILE A 10 -2.56 41.27 20.44
N TRP A 11 -1.39 41.31 21.07
CA TRP A 11 -0.45 40.17 21.18
C TRP A 11 -1.03 38.98 21.97
N HIS A 12 -1.82 39.23 23.02
CA HIS A 12 -2.54 38.17 23.75
C HIS A 12 -3.82 37.71 23.04
N SER A 13 -4.42 38.54 22.19
CA SER A 13 -5.59 38.19 21.37
C SER A 13 -5.23 37.44 20.08
N ALA A 14 -3.97 37.55 19.64
CA ALA A 14 -3.37 36.67 18.65
C ALA A 14 -3.19 35.27 19.30
N GLN A 15 -4.32 34.58 19.48
CA GLN A 15 -4.36 33.19 19.90
C GLN A 15 -3.55 32.35 18.91
N THR A 16 -2.32 32.06 19.29
CA THR A 16 -1.46 31.05 18.67
C THR A 16 -1.92 29.63 19.02
N ASP A 17 -3.00 29.47 19.79
CA ASP A 17 -3.58 28.20 20.21
C ASP A 17 -4.18 27.36 19.08
N SER A 18 -4.38 27.92 17.88
CA SER A 18 -4.93 27.19 16.72
C SER A 18 -3.95 26.99 15.55
N LEU A 19 -2.70 27.39 15.69
CA LEU A 19 -1.67 27.03 14.73
C LEU A 19 -1.19 25.60 15.07
N PRO A 20 -1.33 24.61 14.18
CA PRO A 20 -0.53 23.41 14.34
C PRO A 20 0.92 23.88 14.18
N THR A 21 1.61 23.98 15.31
CA THR A 21 3.05 24.24 15.43
C THR A 21 3.76 23.47 14.32
N SER A 22 4.76 24.07 13.67
CA SER A 22 5.59 23.42 12.64
C SER A 22 5.97 21.97 13.03
N ASP A 23 6.19 21.71 14.32
CA ASP A 23 6.45 20.40 14.92
C ASP A 23 5.25 19.41 14.88
N GLY A 24 4.02 19.89 15.03
CA GLY A 24 2.78 19.10 14.88
C GLY A 24 2.56 18.61 13.44
N MET A 25 2.94 19.42 12.45
CA MET A 25 2.90 19.02 11.04
C MET A 25 3.99 18.00 10.72
N ILE A 26 5.22 18.25 11.19
CA ILE A 26 6.37 17.35 11.01
C ILE A 26 6.11 15.99 11.68
N SER A 27 5.55 15.96 12.88
CA SER A 27 5.19 14.71 13.57
C SER A 27 4.09 13.93 12.85
N MET A 28 3.04 14.60 12.34
CA MET A 28 2.00 13.94 11.54
C MET A 28 2.55 13.34 10.23
N ILE A 29 3.49 14.04 9.57
CA ILE A 29 4.19 13.55 8.38
C ILE A 29 5.04 12.32 8.73
N LYS A 30 5.80 12.39 9.83
CA LYS A 30 6.67 11.32 10.31
C LYS A 30 5.86 10.07 10.70
N GLU A 31 4.71 10.23 11.34
CA GLU A 31 3.80 9.14 11.68
C GLU A 31 3.15 8.51 10.44
N PHE A 32 2.66 9.33 9.51
CA PHE A 32 2.10 8.82 8.25
C PHE A 32 3.15 8.02 7.47
N ARG A 33 4.39 8.52 7.42
CA ARG A 33 5.53 7.86 6.81
C ARG A 33 5.85 6.54 7.52
N SER A 34 6.07 6.55 8.83
CA SER A 34 6.44 5.33 9.58
C SER A 34 5.37 4.25 9.49
N GLN A 35 4.08 4.62 9.53
CA GLN A 35 2.98 3.67 9.34
C GLN A 35 2.95 3.09 7.92
N LYS A 36 3.16 3.91 6.88
CA LYS A 36 3.20 3.46 5.48
C LYS A 36 4.42 2.57 5.23
N LEU A 37 5.59 2.92 5.77
CA LEU A 37 6.80 2.10 5.66
C LEU A 37 6.64 0.76 6.38
N ARG A 38 6.13 0.75 7.62
CA ARG A 38 5.92 -0.48 8.38
C ARG A 38 4.98 -1.43 7.64
N LYS A 39 3.90 -0.91 7.04
CA LYS A 39 3.00 -1.72 6.20
C LYS A 39 3.71 -2.29 4.97
N LYS A 40 4.51 -1.51 4.26
CA LYS A 40 5.29 -2.01 3.11
C LYS A 40 6.31 -3.07 3.52
N TRP A 41 7.02 -2.86 4.63
CA TRP A 41 7.93 -3.86 5.19
C TRP A 41 7.22 -5.17 5.53
N MET A 42 6.07 -5.11 6.19
CA MET A 42 5.27 -6.30 6.47
C MET A 42 4.87 -7.05 5.18
N VAL A 43 4.48 -6.33 4.13
CA VAL A 43 4.16 -6.94 2.84
C VAL A 43 5.38 -7.62 2.20
N ILE A 44 6.56 -6.99 2.27
CA ILE A 44 7.81 -7.58 1.74
C ILE A 44 8.16 -8.85 2.51
N ILE A 45 8.15 -8.81 3.84
CA ILE A 45 8.45 -9.97 4.69
C ILE A 45 7.46 -11.10 4.41
N ALA A 46 6.16 -10.80 4.37
CA ALA A 46 5.13 -11.79 4.05
C ALA A 46 5.31 -12.40 2.65
N SER A 47 5.68 -11.58 1.66
CA SER A 47 5.93 -12.05 0.28
C SER A 47 7.15 -12.97 0.22
N CYS A 48 8.24 -12.62 0.90
CA CYS A 48 9.44 -13.47 0.98
C CYS A 48 9.16 -14.78 1.72
N PHE A 49 8.37 -14.74 2.79
CA PHE A 49 7.96 -15.93 3.52
C PHE A 49 7.13 -16.88 2.67
N LEU A 50 6.12 -16.35 1.95
CA LEU A 50 5.29 -17.14 1.04
C LEU A 50 6.10 -17.72 -0.13
N PHE A 51 7.03 -16.94 -0.68
CA PHE A 51 7.96 -17.42 -1.69
C PHE A 51 8.80 -18.59 -1.16
N GLY A 52 9.42 -18.44 0.01
CA GLY A 52 10.20 -19.51 0.64
C GLY A 52 9.39 -20.77 0.86
N LEU A 53 8.18 -20.65 1.42
CA LEU A 53 7.27 -21.77 1.63
C LEU A 53 6.95 -22.48 0.30
N MET A 54 6.64 -21.72 -0.75
CA MET A 54 6.32 -22.28 -2.06
C MET A 54 7.49 -23.06 -2.66
N ILE A 55 8.71 -22.51 -2.55
CA ILE A 55 9.94 -23.19 -3.00
C ILE A 55 10.20 -24.45 -2.17
N THR A 56 10.04 -24.39 -0.85
CA THR A 56 10.19 -25.57 0.01
C THR A 56 9.23 -26.68 -0.42
N VAL A 57 7.96 -26.37 -0.68
CA VAL A 57 6.98 -27.36 -1.15
C VAL A 57 7.37 -27.95 -2.51
N LEU A 58 7.83 -27.11 -3.45
CA LEU A 58 8.28 -27.56 -4.77
C LEU A 58 9.54 -28.46 -4.71
N CYS A 59 10.39 -28.29 -3.69
CA CYS A 59 11.59 -29.11 -3.50
C CYS A 59 11.34 -30.38 -2.67
N THR A 60 10.39 -30.36 -1.71
CA THR A 60 10.12 -31.51 -0.84
C THR A 60 9.13 -32.50 -1.44
N VAL A 61 8.19 -32.01 -2.26
CA VAL A 61 7.17 -32.84 -2.90
C VAL A 61 7.58 -33.14 -4.34
N SER A 62 7.71 -34.42 -4.67
CA SER A 62 7.88 -34.87 -6.04
C SER A 62 6.52 -34.87 -6.75
N PHE A 63 6.29 -33.81 -7.53
CA PHE A 63 5.13 -33.69 -8.39
C PHE A 63 5.36 -34.48 -9.68
N THR A 64 4.34 -35.20 -10.12
CA THR A 64 4.37 -36.02 -11.33
C THR A 64 4.01 -35.23 -12.58
N VAL A 65 3.29 -34.11 -12.43
CA VAL A 65 2.80 -33.31 -13.56
C VAL A 65 3.62 -32.03 -13.70
N MET A 66 4.15 -31.76 -14.90
CA MET A 66 4.92 -30.53 -15.20
C MET A 66 4.12 -29.24 -14.97
N THR A 67 2.79 -29.28 -15.10
CA THR A 67 1.91 -28.12 -14.88
C THR A 67 2.01 -27.60 -13.44
N THR A 68 2.24 -28.47 -12.46
CA THR A 68 2.34 -28.10 -11.05
C THR A 68 3.59 -27.29 -10.75
N TYR A 69 4.72 -27.67 -11.38
CA TYR A 69 5.96 -26.91 -11.30
C TYR A 69 5.83 -25.54 -11.97
N ILE A 70 5.16 -25.47 -13.13
CA ILE A 70 4.90 -24.21 -13.83
C ILE A 70 3.98 -23.31 -13.00
N GLY A 71 2.87 -23.84 -12.49
CA GLY A 71 1.92 -23.11 -11.65
C GLY A 71 2.56 -22.60 -10.35
N GLY A 72 3.34 -23.45 -9.70
CA GLY A 72 4.10 -23.07 -8.51
C GLY A 72 5.16 -22.00 -8.79
N GLY A 73 5.88 -22.12 -9.90
CA GLY A 73 6.80 -21.10 -10.38
C GLY A 73 6.13 -19.75 -10.65
N MET A 74 4.92 -19.75 -11.24
CA MET A 74 4.15 -18.52 -11.48
C MET A 74 3.72 -17.83 -10.18
N ILE A 75 3.30 -18.59 -9.17
CA ILE A 75 2.97 -18.06 -7.83
C ILE A 75 4.22 -17.48 -7.17
N ALA A 76 5.33 -18.22 -7.21
CA ALA A 76 6.61 -17.79 -6.66
C ALA A 76 7.12 -16.51 -7.33
N LEU A 77 7.04 -16.43 -8.66
CA LEU A 77 7.40 -15.25 -9.43
C LEU A 77 6.51 -14.04 -9.07
N SER A 78 5.21 -14.25 -8.89
CA SER A 78 4.28 -13.19 -8.46
C SER A 78 4.65 -12.63 -7.09
N CYS A 79 5.08 -13.49 -6.16
CA CYS A 79 5.56 -13.07 -4.83
C CYS A 79 6.85 -12.24 -4.92
N ILE A 80 7.81 -12.65 -5.75
CA ILE A 80 9.05 -11.88 -5.99
C ILE A 80 8.72 -10.52 -6.60
N LEU A 81 7.90 -10.47 -7.66
CA LEU A 81 7.51 -9.22 -8.30
C LEU A 81 6.83 -8.27 -7.32
N LEU A 82 5.95 -8.80 -6.47
CA LEU A 82 5.30 -8.03 -5.41
C LEU A 82 6.33 -7.46 -4.42
N ALA A 83 7.31 -8.26 -3.99
CA ALA A 83 8.38 -7.81 -3.11
C ALA A 83 9.24 -6.71 -3.76
N ILE A 84 9.64 -6.87 -5.02
CA ILE A 84 10.45 -5.89 -5.77
C ILE A 84 9.71 -4.56 -5.91
N ILE A 85 8.43 -4.59 -6.28
CA ILE A 85 7.61 -3.38 -6.43
C ILE A 85 7.52 -2.64 -5.08
N ASN A 86 7.26 -3.37 -4.00
CA ASN A 86 7.18 -2.78 -2.67
C ASN A 86 8.54 -2.24 -2.19
N PHE A 87 9.64 -2.93 -2.49
CA PHE A 87 11.00 -2.52 -2.15
C PHE A 87 11.41 -1.24 -2.90
N ARG A 88 11.16 -1.16 -4.21
CA ARG A 88 11.37 0.07 -5.01
C ARG A 88 10.54 1.23 -4.45
N SER A 89 9.28 0.94 -4.11
CA SER A 89 8.40 1.91 -3.47
C SER A 89 8.88 2.30 -2.06
N LEU A 90 9.66 1.47 -1.38
CA LEU A 90 10.23 1.78 -0.07
C LEU A 90 11.48 2.65 -0.18
N LYS A 91 12.38 2.33 -1.12
CA LYS A 91 13.56 3.15 -1.45
C LYS A 91 13.15 4.59 -1.78
N ARG A 92 12.08 4.77 -2.54
CA ARG A 92 11.54 6.10 -2.85
C ARG A 92 11.07 6.86 -1.61
N PHE A 93 10.54 6.17 -0.60
CA PHE A 93 10.07 6.79 0.65
C PHE A 93 11.21 7.08 1.65
N ASN A 94 12.36 6.41 1.52
CA ASN A 94 13.56 6.70 2.32
C ASN A 94 14.33 7.91 1.80
N GLN A 95 14.27 8.21 0.50
CA GLN A 95 14.95 9.37 -0.09
C GLN A 95 14.30 10.72 0.25
N LEU A 96 13.19 10.76 1.00
CA LEU A 96 12.52 12.00 1.45
C LEU A 96 12.98 12.50 2.83
N ASP A 97 14.08 11.99 3.38
CA ASP A 97 14.54 12.39 4.73
C ASP A 97 14.80 13.90 4.89
N GLU A 98 14.94 14.65 3.79
CA GLU A 98 15.25 16.10 3.81
C GLU A 98 14.32 16.95 2.93
N CYS A 99 13.07 16.51 2.67
CA CYS A 99 12.19 17.24 1.76
C CYS A 99 11.45 18.42 2.41
N SER A 100 11.41 19.55 1.68
CA SER A 100 10.60 20.73 2.03
C SER A 100 9.09 20.44 1.93
N ASN A 101 8.25 21.22 2.63
CA ASN A 101 6.79 21.05 2.67
C ASN A 101 6.14 20.99 1.27
N LEU A 102 6.65 21.77 0.32
CA LEU A 102 6.19 21.77 -1.08
C LEU A 102 6.59 20.50 -1.84
N GLU A 103 7.78 19.96 -1.56
CA GLU A 103 8.24 18.69 -2.13
C GLU A 103 7.47 17.50 -1.54
N PHE A 104 7.06 17.59 -0.27
CA PHE A 104 6.19 16.58 0.32
C PHE A 104 4.79 16.58 -0.31
N LEU A 105 4.21 17.75 -0.60
CA LEU A 105 2.92 17.84 -1.29
C LEU A 105 2.98 17.21 -2.69
N SER A 106 4.02 17.53 -3.48
CA SER A 106 4.20 16.96 -4.81
C SER A 106 4.44 15.43 -4.75
N PHE A 107 5.16 14.95 -3.74
CA PHE A 107 5.37 13.53 -3.50
C PHE A 107 4.08 12.79 -3.15
N VAL A 108 3.21 13.39 -2.33
CA VAL A 108 1.90 12.81 -1.97
C VAL A 108 1.01 12.71 -3.20
N GLU A 109 1.01 13.72 -4.07
CA GLU A 109 0.26 13.68 -5.32
C GLU A 109 0.81 12.63 -6.30
N GLN A 110 2.12 12.54 -6.45
CA GLN A 110 2.76 11.49 -7.26
C GLN A 110 2.47 10.09 -6.69
N THR A 111 2.37 9.96 -5.37
CA THR A 111 1.99 8.72 -4.69
C THR A 111 0.54 8.34 -5.02
N ARG A 112 -0.38 9.31 -5.10
CA ARG A 112 -1.77 9.07 -5.54
C ARG A 112 -1.81 8.49 -6.95
N GLN A 113 -1.10 9.12 -7.89
CA GLN A 113 -1.06 8.66 -9.29
C GLN A 113 -0.50 7.23 -9.39
N ASN A 114 0.58 6.94 -8.67
CA ASN A 114 1.16 5.60 -8.63
C ASN A 114 0.23 4.56 -8.00
N GLN A 115 -0.55 4.90 -6.97
CA GLN A 115 -1.56 4.01 -6.41
C GLN A 115 -2.67 3.70 -7.41
N ILE A 116 -3.13 4.69 -8.18
CA ILE A 116 -4.14 4.51 -9.22
C ILE A 116 -3.58 3.61 -10.33
N TYR A 117 -2.36 3.85 -10.77
CA TYR A 117 -1.69 3.03 -11.79
C TYR A 117 -1.53 1.57 -11.32
N TYR A 118 -1.04 1.37 -10.10
CA TYR A 118 -0.91 0.05 -9.50
C TYR A 118 -2.26 -0.67 -9.41
N TYR A 119 -3.31 0.02 -8.98
CA TYR A 119 -4.65 -0.55 -8.86
C TYR A 119 -5.25 -0.95 -10.21
N LYS A 120 -5.06 -0.12 -11.26
CA LYS A 120 -5.64 -0.35 -12.59
C LYS A 120 -4.90 -1.44 -13.36
N ASN A 121 -3.56 -1.39 -13.40
CA ASN A 121 -2.75 -2.31 -14.20
C ASN A 121 -2.08 -3.40 -13.35
N THR A 122 -1.14 -3.00 -12.50
CA THR A 122 -0.20 -3.95 -11.87
C THR A 122 -0.90 -4.98 -10.98
N GLN A 123 -1.89 -4.55 -10.20
CA GLN A 123 -2.64 -5.43 -9.32
C GLN A 123 -3.48 -6.45 -10.09
N VAL A 124 -4.06 -6.05 -11.24
CA VAL A 124 -4.84 -6.96 -12.09
C VAL A 124 -3.95 -8.03 -12.68
N VAL A 125 -2.80 -7.63 -13.23
CA VAL A 125 -1.84 -8.57 -13.82
C VAL A 125 -1.33 -9.56 -12.77
N LEU A 126 -0.90 -9.07 -11.60
CA LEU A 126 -0.42 -9.94 -10.52
C LEU A 126 -1.52 -10.90 -10.02
N LEU A 127 -2.76 -10.43 -9.91
CA LEU A 127 -3.89 -11.25 -9.50
C LEU A 127 -4.19 -12.33 -10.54
N LEU A 128 -4.24 -11.99 -11.83
CA LEU A 128 -4.45 -12.97 -12.90
C LEU A 128 -3.33 -14.01 -12.94
N PHE A 129 -2.08 -13.59 -12.84
CA PHE A 129 -0.92 -14.49 -12.87
C PHE A 129 -0.93 -15.46 -11.68
N SER A 130 -1.25 -14.96 -10.49
CA SER A 130 -1.40 -15.79 -9.29
C SER A 130 -2.61 -16.73 -9.37
N SER A 131 -3.71 -16.28 -9.98
CA SER A 131 -4.93 -17.08 -10.15
C SER A 131 -4.70 -18.24 -11.12
N VAL A 132 -4.08 -17.97 -12.26
CA VAL A 132 -3.71 -18.99 -13.24
C VAL A 132 -2.69 -19.95 -12.66
N GLY A 133 -1.68 -19.45 -11.95
CA GLY A 133 -0.70 -20.28 -11.24
C GLY A 133 -1.35 -21.20 -10.21
N LEU A 134 -2.35 -20.72 -9.47
CA LEU A 134 -3.10 -21.52 -8.49
C LEU A 134 -3.94 -22.62 -9.16
N LEU A 135 -4.63 -22.31 -10.26
CA LEU A 135 -5.41 -23.29 -11.02
C LEU A 135 -4.52 -24.40 -11.60
N LEU A 136 -3.34 -24.04 -12.10
CA LEU A 136 -2.33 -24.98 -12.61
C LEU A 136 -1.73 -25.84 -11.49
N TYR A 137 -1.45 -25.24 -10.33
CA TYR A 137 -0.93 -25.94 -9.15
C TYR A 137 -1.92 -26.98 -8.60
N LEU A 138 -3.21 -26.66 -8.59
CA LEU A 138 -4.26 -27.55 -8.09
C LEU A 138 -4.68 -28.64 -9.08
N TYR A 139 -4.19 -28.58 -10.32
CA TYR A 139 -4.53 -29.55 -11.36
C TYR A 139 -4.15 -30.98 -10.96
N GLU A 140 -2.95 -31.18 -10.45
CA GLU A 140 -2.47 -32.52 -10.05
C GLU A 140 -3.26 -33.10 -8.88
N ALA A 141 -3.63 -32.27 -7.90
CA ALA A 141 -4.50 -32.69 -6.80
C ALA A 141 -5.91 -33.08 -7.29
N SER A 142 -6.36 -32.43 -8.36
CA SER A 142 -7.68 -32.63 -8.96
C SER A 142 -7.76 -33.91 -9.81
N VAL A 143 -6.68 -34.29 -10.49
CA VAL A 143 -6.60 -35.54 -11.27
C VAL A 143 -6.75 -36.77 -10.38
N ARG A 144 -6.36 -36.69 -9.10
CA ARG A 144 -6.41 -37.82 -8.18
C ARG A 144 -7.84 -38.22 -7.78
N ASN A 145 -8.79 -37.28 -7.75
CA ASN A 145 -10.18 -37.53 -7.34
C ASN A 145 -11.16 -36.54 -8.00
N ALA A 146 -12.11 -37.04 -8.80
CA ALA A 146 -13.05 -36.20 -9.55
C ALA A 146 -13.99 -35.34 -8.66
N VAL A 147 -14.47 -35.89 -7.55
CA VAL A 147 -15.32 -35.13 -6.60
C VAL A 147 -14.50 -34.04 -5.89
N ALA A 148 -13.26 -34.35 -5.50
CA ALA A 148 -12.37 -33.39 -4.87
C ALA A 148 -12.00 -32.25 -5.83
N SER A 149 -11.78 -32.57 -7.12
CA SER A 149 -11.55 -31.59 -8.19
C SER A 149 -12.65 -30.54 -8.25
N ILE A 150 -13.92 -30.98 -8.33
CA ILE A 150 -15.07 -30.07 -8.41
C ILE A 150 -15.13 -29.13 -7.20
N VAL A 151 -14.92 -29.68 -5.99
CA VAL A 151 -14.94 -28.89 -4.76
C VAL A 151 -13.79 -27.88 -4.71
N ILE A 152 -12.57 -28.30 -5.06
CA ILE A 152 -11.37 -27.45 -5.04
C ILE A 152 -11.48 -26.31 -6.05
N TYR A 153 -11.94 -26.61 -7.28
CA TYR A 153 -12.13 -25.59 -8.29
C TYR A 153 -13.28 -24.64 -7.96
N ALA A 154 -14.39 -25.13 -7.41
CA ALA A 154 -15.49 -24.29 -6.95
C ALA A 154 -15.04 -23.32 -5.84
N LEU A 155 -14.28 -23.82 -4.87
CA LEU A 155 -13.68 -22.98 -3.82
C LEU A 155 -12.70 -21.96 -4.38
N CYS A 156 -11.88 -22.33 -5.37
CA CYS A 156 -10.97 -21.39 -6.02
C CYS A 156 -11.71 -20.28 -6.76
N VAL A 157 -12.73 -20.62 -7.55
CA VAL A 157 -13.54 -19.61 -8.26
C VAL A 157 -14.23 -18.69 -7.26
N MET A 158 -14.80 -19.24 -6.19
CA MET A 158 -15.40 -18.45 -5.12
C MET A 158 -14.38 -17.50 -4.47
N TYR A 159 -13.18 -17.99 -4.16
CA TYR A 159 -12.09 -17.18 -3.63
C TYR A 159 -11.69 -16.03 -4.58
N LEU A 160 -11.57 -16.32 -5.88
CA LEU A 160 -11.25 -15.31 -6.89
C LEU A 160 -12.35 -14.26 -7.02
N LEU A 161 -13.61 -14.67 -7.01
CA LEU A 161 -14.76 -13.76 -7.04
C LEU A 161 -14.77 -12.83 -5.82
N ILE A 162 -14.57 -13.37 -4.63
CA ILE A 162 -14.52 -12.58 -3.38
C ILE A 162 -13.35 -11.59 -3.43
N MET A 163 -12.17 -12.02 -3.89
CA MET A 163 -11.00 -11.15 -4.03
C MET A 163 -11.22 -10.03 -5.03
N TRP A 164 -11.83 -10.37 -6.18
CA TRP A 164 -12.05 -9.42 -7.28
C TRP A 164 -13.17 -8.41 -6.98
N LEU A 165 -14.33 -8.87 -6.50
CA LEU A 165 -15.52 -8.03 -6.35
C LEU A 165 -15.58 -7.31 -5.01
N TYR A 166 -15.12 -7.93 -3.92
CA TYR A 166 -15.31 -7.35 -2.59
C TYR A 166 -14.04 -6.69 -2.06
N ILE A 167 -12.93 -7.43 -2.05
CA ILE A 167 -11.70 -7.00 -1.39
C ILE A 167 -11.02 -5.89 -2.18
N ARG A 168 -10.88 -6.05 -3.50
CA ARG A 168 -10.22 -5.07 -4.37
C ARG A 168 -10.83 -3.66 -4.30
N PRO A 169 -12.14 -3.43 -4.57
CA PRO A 169 -12.69 -2.08 -4.54
C PRO A 169 -12.73 -1.50 -3.13
N ARG A 170 -13.00 -2.33 -2.11
CA ARG A 170 -13.03 -1.88 -0.71
C ARG A 170 -11.67 -1.42 -0.23
N TYR A 171 -10.60 -2.14 -0.57
CA TYR A 171 -9.23 -1.78 -0.20
C TYR A 171 -8.78 -0.50 -0.91
N PHE A 172 -9.11 -0.35 -2.19
CA PHE A 172 -8.81 0.88 -2.94
C PHE A 172 -9.55 2.09 -2.35
N ARG A 173 -10.85 1.98 -2.07
CA ARG A 173 -11.63 3.08 -1.49
C ARG A 173 -11.05 3.54 -0.15
N LYS A 174 -10.74 2.59 0.75
CA LYS A 174 -10.10 2.89 2.05
C LYS A 174 -8.74 3.58 1.91
N ASN A 175 -7.94 3.18 0.94
CA ASN A 175 -6.63 3.78 0.73
C ASN A 175 -6.71 5.16 0.08
N ALA A 176 -7.65 5.36 -0.84
CA ALA A 176 -7.90 6.64 -1.49
C ALA A 176 -8.46 7.67 -0.49
N GLU A 177 -9.40 7.26 0.36
CA GLU A 177 -9.97 8.10 1.44
C GLU A 177 -8.89 8.58 2.41
N LYS A 178 -8.07 7.67 2.95
CA LYS A 178 -6.94 8.04 3.81
C LYS A 178 -5.95 8.97 3.14
N LEU A 179 -5.70 8.80 1.84
CA LEU A 179 -4.78 9.67 1.11
C LEU A 179 -5.39 11.06 0.90
N ASN A 180 -6.67 11.14 0.57
CA ASN A 180 -7.38 12.41 0.42
C ASN A 180 -7.47 13.17 1.74
N GLU A 181 -7.70 12.48 2.86
CA GLU A 181 -7.64 13.10 4.19
C GLU A 181 -6.26 13.70 4.48
N THR A 182 -5.18 12.97 4.20
CA THR A 182 -3.80 13.49 4.37
C THR A 182 -3.55 14.72 3.48
N ILE A 183 -3.98 14.69 2.21
CA ILE A 183 -3.85 15.83 1.29
C ILE A 183 -4.64 17.04 1.81
N SER A 184 -5.89 16.83 2.28
CA SER A 184 -6.74 17.91 2.77
C SER A 184 -6.15 18.57 4.02
N ARG A 185 -5.61 17.77 4.95
CA ARG A 185 -4.90 18.29 6.13
C ARG A 185 -3.69 19.11 5.72
N LEU A 186 -2.88 18.60 4.78
CA LEU A 186 -1.69 19.31 4.31
C LEU A 186 -2.03 20.66 3.63
N LYS A 187 -3.09 20.67 2.80
CA LYS A 187 -3.54 21.88 2.10
C LYS A 187 -4.10 22.93 3.05
N ASN A 188 -4.81 22.51 4.10
CA ASN A 188 -5.32 23.44 5.11
C ASN A 188 -4.19 24.10 5.90
N ILE A 189 -3.17 23.34 6.30
CA ILE A 189 -2.00 23.88 7.01
C ILE A 189 -1.22 24.85 6.11
N SER A 190 -1.00 24.49 4.84
CA SER A 190 -0.33 25.39 3.88
C SER A 190 -1.09 26.71 3.66
N LYS A 191 -2.43 26.69 3.66
CA LYS A 191 -3.24 27.90 3.54
C LYS A 191 -3.20 28.77 4.78
N GLN A 192 -3.16 28.17 5.97
CA GLN A 192 -3.03 28.92 7.23
C GLN A 192 -1.70 29.66 7.29
N LEU A 193 -0.60 28.99 6.91
CA LEU A 193 0.74 29.61 6.86
C LEU A 193 0.85 30.77 5.85
N GLN A 194 0.16 30.68 4.70
CA GLN A 194 0.13 31.76 3.71
C GLN A 194 -0.77 32.95 4.11
N HIS A 195 -1.67 32.76 5.07
CA HIS A 195 -2.58 33.82 5.52
C HIS A 195 -1.96 34.69 6.61
N ASP A 196 -1.06 34.14 7.42
CA ASP A 196 -0.30 34.86 8.46
C ASP A 196 0.86 35.72 7.90
N GLU A 197 1.24 35.54 6.64
CA GLU A 197 2.34 36.28 6.00
C GLU A 197 1.87 37.57 5.27
N LYS A 198 0.59 37.94 5.39
CA LYS A 198 -0.01 39.15 4.80
C LYS A 198 -0.58 40.07 5.88
#